data_AF-A0A2E8WF35-F1
#
_entry.id   AF-A0A2E8WF35-F1
#
_cell.length_a   1.000
_cell.length_b   1.000
_cell.length_c   1.000
_cell.angle_alpha   90.00
_cell.angle_beta   90.00
_cell.angle_gamma   90.00
#
_symmetry.space_group_name_H-M   'P 1'
#
loop_
_entity.id
_entity.type
_entity.pdbx_description
1 polymer ?
#
loop_
_entity_poly.entity_id
_entity_poly.type
_entity_poly.pdbx_seq_one_letter_code
_entity_poly.pdbx_strand_id
1 'polypeptide(L)'
;MTVLWLLLGLVSVVQAEDIPITIPEQDRRALIHFSHQSHLIDYGAVCADCHAEAVGSRKAIDNILPLEKACASCHGEEVEDPKQCLKCHKGDPEVSAFLNPERVIDFHHQYHTEELNLSCESCHVGMDQTNYASRVHWPVMDDCLTCHQDKDAPFDCETCHPKVEVIRPQTHEHDWMREHRLHVLAENMSCSKCHEDSWCEDCHTGALLTVAAGPADRVVEAAPASRGRIDQTVQRQHELNYRFIHPLEAVGKEKQCQSCHEPEYCIDCHRVEGQAARFKPVWHGPVPGEIRPWMLTAVGSGGGRHADWARRDVERCVACHDAEGDDPSCVQCHVDLDGVRGTDPATHPARFAYKIGEGDFHENPGSMCYTCHVSTNTAGVGFCGYCHQ
;
A
#
# COMPACT_ATOMS: atom_id res chain seq x y z
N MET A 1 58.26 23.43 -14.80
CA MET A 1 57.40 23.01 -13.67
C MET A 1 56.07 23.74 -13.80
N THR A 2 55.15 23.16 -14.56
CA THR A 2 53.79 23.67 -14.81
C THR A 2 52.85 22.91 -13.88
N VAL A 3 52.32 23.61 -12.86
CA VAL A 3 51.35 23.03 -11.92
C VAL A 3 49.96 23.22 -12.51
N LEU A 4 49.37 22.12 -12.99
CA LEU A 4 47.99 22.02 -13.44
C LEU A 4 47.08 22.01 -12.19
N TRP A 5 46.26 23.05 -12.01
CA TRP A 5 45.20 23.05 -11.01
C TRP A 5 43.98 22.30 -11.56
N LEU A 6 43.76 21.08 -11.08
CA LEU A 6 42.52 20.33 -11.27
C LEU A 6 41.44 20.91 -10.33
N LEU A 7 40.56 21.75 -10.89
CA LEU A 7 39.31 22.14 -10.25
C LEU A 7 38.34 20.95 -10.27
N LEU A 8 38.33 20.18 -9.19
CA LEU A 8 37.25 19.23 -8.88
C LEU A 8 36.01 20.03 -8.50
N GLY A 9 35.08 20.17 -9.44
CA GLY A 9 33.74 20.66 -9.15
C GLY A 9 33.00 19.67 -8.26
N LEU A 10 32.79 20.05 -7.00
CA LEU A 10 31.79 19.42 -6.13
C LEU A 10 30.41 19.71 -6.71
N VAL A 11 29.88 18.77 -7.49
CA VAL A 11 28.45 18.71 -7.77
C VAL A 11 27.80 18.24 -6.48
N SER A 12 27.37 19.18 -5.65
CA SER A 12 26.45 18.89 -4.56
C SER A 12 25.17 18.35 -5.19
N VAL A 13 25.00 17.03 -5.11
CA VAL A 13 23.69 16.40 -5.32
C VAL A 13 22.80 16.98 -4.23
N VAL A 14 21.96 17.93 -4.59
CA VAL A 14 20.83 18.35 -3.78
C VAL A 14 19.95 17.11 -3.69
N GLN A 15 20.09 16.37 -2.59
CA GLN A 15 19.08 15.39 -2.22
C GLN A 15 17.77 16.18 -2.14
N ALA A 16 16.75 15.72 -2.84
CA ALA A 16 15.41 16.24 -2.67
C ALA A 16 15.08 16.05 -1.18
N GLU A 17 15.17 17.15 -0.41
CA GLU A 17 14.61 17.20 0.93
C GLU A 17 13.11 16.99 0.73
N ASP A 18 12.60 15.86 1.20
CA ASP A 18 11.17 15.62 1.34
C ASP A 18 10.60 16.84 2.07
N ILE A 19 9.82 17.66 1.37
CA ILE A 19 9.16 18.83 1.95
C ILE A 19 8.23 18.28 3.03
N PRO A 20 8.52 18.49 4.33
CA PRO A 20 7.53 18.21 5.34
C PRO A 20 6.42 19.22 5.05
N ILE A 21 5.19 18.77 4.84
CA ILE A 21 4.02 19.66 4.85
C ILE A 21 3.79 20.07 6.31
N THR A 22 4.76 20.78 6.90
CA THR A 22 4.59 21.61 8.08
C THR A 22 4.41 23.00 7.53
N ILE A 23 3.16 23.40 7.25
CA ILE A 23 2.88 24.81 6.94
C ILE A 23 3.50 25.66 8.06
N PRO A 24 4.31 26.69 7.81
CA PRO A 24 4.96 27.45 8.87
C PRO A 24 3.92 28.08 9.80
N GLU A 25 3.98 27.81 11.10
CA GLU A 25 3.14 28.50 12.08
C GLU A 25 3.80 29.83 12.45
N GLN A 26 3.07 30.93 12.26
CA GLN A 26 3.54 32.25 12.71
C GLN A 26 3.18 32.44 14.19
N ASP A 27 4.18 32.81 15.00
CA ASP A 27 3.93 33.20 16.39
C ASP A 27 3.19 34.54 16.44
N ARG A 28 1.86 34.48 16.53
CA ARG A 28 0.99 35.66 16.61
C ARG A 28 1.27 36.50 17.85
N ARG A 29 1.77 35.90 18.95
CA ARG A 29 2.13 36.63 20.17
C ARG A 29 3.27 37.60 19.93
N ALA A 30 4.17 37.32 18.99
CA ALA A 30 5.27 38.19 18.64
C ALA A 30 4.84 39.38 17.75
N LEU A 31 3.67 39.29 17.11
CA LEU A 31 3.23 40.24 16.07
C LEU A 31 2.13 41.20 16.54
N ILE A 32 1.25 40.76 17.45
CA ILE A 32 0.12 41.58 17.92
C ILE A 32 -0.16 41.38 19.42
N HIS A 33 -0.65 42.42 20.07
CA HIS A 33 -1.30 42.42 21.36
C HIS A 33 -2.78 42.13 21.14
N PHE A 34 -3.17 40.86 21.34
CA PHE A 34 -4.55 40.43 21.18
C PHE A 34 -4.86 39.28 22.13
N SER A 35 -6.13 39.17 22.54
CA SER A 35 -6.65 38.07 23.36
C SER A 35 -8.08 37.75 22.93
N HIS A 36 -8.36 36.53 22.45
CA HIS A 36 -9.74 36.12 22.20
C HIS A 36 -10.53 36.08 23.51
N GLN A 37 -9.96 35.51 24.58
CA GLN A 37 -10.57 35.46 25.90
C GLN A 37 -11.10 36.83 26.33
N SER A 38 -10.30 37.89 26.29
CA SER A 38 -10.78 39.21 26.69
C SER A 38 -11.89 39.74 25.78
N HIS A 39 -11.77 39.60 24.45
CA HIS A 39 -12.80 40.09 23.54
C HIS A 39 -14.12 39.33 23.69
N LEU A 40 -14.07 38.01 23.88
CA LEU A 40 -15.25 37.15 24.03
C LEU A 40 -15.88 37.26 25.42
N ILE A 41 -15.08 37.26 26.50
CA ILE A 41 -15.56 37.19 27.88
C ILE A 41 -15.70 38.57 28.53
N ASP A 42 -14.69 39.43 28.42
CA ASP A 42 -14.68 40.72 29.12
C ASP A 42 -15.53 41.76 28.39
N TYR A 43 -15.53 41.73 27.06
CA TYR A 43 -16.19 42.73 26.21
C TYR A 43 -17.42 42.23 25.45
N GLY A 44 -17.66 40.91 25.43
CA GLY A 44 -18.87 40.32 24.84
C GLY A 44 -18.97 40.39 23.32
N ALA A 45 -17.84 40.49 22.62
CA ALA A 45 -17.81 40.39 21.16
C ALA A 45 -18.22 38.98 20.72
N VAL A 46 -18.88 38.86 19.56
CA VAL A 46 -19.20 37.57 18.95
C VAL A 46 -18.25 37.25 17.81
N CYS A 47 -18.08 35.96 17.50
CA CYS A 47 -17.12 35.48 16.49
C CYS A 47 -17.26 36.22 15.14
N ALA A 48 -18.50 36.46 14.70
CA ALA A 48 -18.81 37.10 13.42
C ALA A 48 -18.50 38.61 13.37
N ASP A 49 -18.30 39.28 14.52
CA ASP A 49 -17.96 40.71 14.55
C ASP A 49 -16.57 40.96 13.92
N CYS A 50 -15.64 40.02 14.12
CA CYS A 50 -14.31 40.07 13.55
C CYS A 50 -14.17 39.15 12.32
N HIS A 51 -14.74 37.94 12.38
CA HIS A 51 -14.67 36.94 11.31
C HIS A 51 -15.87 37.01 10.37
N ALA A 52 -16.20 38.20 9.87
CA ALA A 52 -17.41 38.45 9.08
C ALA A 52 -17.51 37.56 7.83
N GLU A 53 -16.38 37.27 7.18
CA GLU A 53 -16.32 36.41 5.98
C GLU A 53 -16.49 34.91 6.28
N ALA A 54 -16.49 34.50 7.56
CA ALA A 54 -16.67 33.10 7.94
C ALA A 54 -18.01 32.56 7.45
N VAL A 55 -19.09 33.30 7.67
CA VAL A 55 -20.46 32.87 7.38
C VAL A 55 -20.68 32.61 5.88
N GLY A 56 -19.96 33.33 5.01
CA GLY A 56 -20.05 33.17 3.56
C GLY A 56 -18.98 32.27 2.93
N SER A 57 -18.01 31.78 3.71
CA SER A 57 -16.88 31.04 3.16
C SER A 57 -17.29 29.67 2.62
N ARG A 58 -16.82 29.36 1.42
CA ARG A 58 -17.11 28.11 0.70
C ARG A 58 -15.89 27.25 0.49
N LYS A 59 -14.70 27.71 0.87
CA LYS A 59 -13.48 26.94 0.71
C LYS A 59 -12.67 26.99 1.98
N ALA A 60 -12.03 25.88 2.32
CA ALA A 60 -11.10 25.85 3.44
C ALA A 60 -10.02 26.94 3.23
N ILE A 61 -9.48 27.09 2.02
CA ILE A 61 -8.39 28.04 1.73
C ILE A 61 -8.79 29.53 1.82
N ASP A 62 -10.06 29.87 2.03
CA ASP A 62 -10.46 31.28 2.18
C ASP A 62 -9.74 31.90 3.40
N ASN A 63 -9.31 33.16 3.27
CA ASN A 63 -8.67 33.87 4.38
C ASN A 63 -9.73 34.59 5.22
N ILE A 64 -10.09 33.97 6.35
CA ILE A 64 -11.14 34.46 7.26
C ILE A 64 -10.52 35.30 8.40
N LEU A 65 -9.22 35.64 8.33
CA LEU A 65 -8.60 36.49 9.35
C LEU A 65 -9.13 37.93 9.25
N PRO A 66 -9.45 38.57 10.39
CA PRO A 66 -9.91 39.94 10.40
C PRO A 66 -8.83 40.87 9.84
N LEU A 67 -9.27 41.81 9.02
CA LEU A 67 -8.46 42.95 8.61
C LEU A 67 -8.59 44.08 9.64
N GLU A 68 -7.70 45.07 9.57
CA GLU A 68 -7.70 46.26 10.42
C GLU A 68 -9.08 46.92 10.56
N LYS A 69 -9.86 46.93 9.47
CA LYS A 69 -11.23 47.47 9.44
C LYS A 69 -12.16 46.80 10.45
N ALA A 70 -11.98 45.52 10.75
CA ALA A 70 -12.78 44.80 11.74
C ALA A 70 -12.46 45.28 13.17
N CYS A 71 -11.24 45.73 13.42
CA CYS A 71 -10.85 46.32 14.71
C CYS A 71 -11.37 47.76 14.85
N ALA A 72 -11.34 48.52 13.75
CA ALA A 72 -11.70 49.95 13.72
C ALA A 72 -13.16 50.24 14.11
N SER A 73 -14.05 49.25 14.04
CA SER A 73 -15.45 49.38 14.49
C SER A 73 -15.56 49.67 15.99
N CYS A 74 -14.60 49.23 16.80
CA CYS A 74 -14.53 49.47 18.24
C CYS A 74 -13.28 50.27 18.66
N HIS A 75 -12.16 50.10 17.96
CA HIS A 75 -10.86 50.75 18.22
C HIS A 75 -10.54 51.88 17.23
N GLY A 76 -11.55 52.61 16.77
CA GLY A 76 -11.38 53.64 15.73
C GLY A 76 -10.38 54.74 16.10
N GLU A 77 -10.38 55.19 17.35
CA GLU A 77 -9.45 56.23 17.82
C GLU A 77 -7.99 55.74 17.79
N GLU A 78 -7.73 54.49 18.18
CA GLU A 78 -6.39 53.88 18.10
C GLU A 78 -5.93 53.65 16.66
N VAL A 79 -6.85 53.27 15.76
CA VAL A 79 -6.54 52.96 14.36
C VAL A 79 -6.23 54.25 13.57
N GLU A 80 -6.95 55.35 13.85
CA GLU A 80 -6.75 56.62 13.15
C GLU A 80 -5.51 57.40 13.60
N ASP A 81 -5.00 57.15 14.82
CA ASP A 81 -3.80 57.82 15.35
C ASP A 81 -2.53 56.99 15.13
N PRO A 82 -1.60 57.40 14.23
CA PRO A 82 -0.36 56.67 13.96
C PRO A 82 0.55 56.50 15.18
N LYS A 83 0.35 57.28 16.25
CA LYS A 83 1.12 57.15 17.49
C LYS A 83 0.64 55.99 18.36
N GLN A 84 -0.54 55.44 18.07
CA GLN A 84 -1.19 54.42 18.88
C GLN A 84 -1.09 53.02 18.29
N CYS A 85 -0.52 52.87 17.08
CA CYS A 85 -0.36 51.57 16.42
C CYS A 85 0.33 50.52 17.31
N LEU A 86 1.30 50.93 18.12
CA LEU A 86 2.05 50.04 19.04
C LEU A 86 1.22 49.51 20.23
N LYS A 87 0.01 50.02 20.46
CA LYS A 87 -0.92 49.42 21.44
C LYS A 87 -1.36 48.02 20.98
N CYS A 88 -1.46 47.82 19.67
CA CYS A 88 -1.89 46.57 19.05
C CYS A 88 -0.71 45.88 18.37
N HIS A 89 0.06 46.56 17.53
CA HIS A 89 1.13 45.95 16.74
C HIS A 89 2.45 45.86 17.52
N LYS A 90 3.12 44.70 17.46
CA LYS A 90 4.45 44.49 18.02
C LYS A 90 5.49 44.52 16.91
N GLY A 91 6.52 45.37 17.05
CA GLY A 91 7.62 45.46 16.10
C GLY A 91 7.46 46.61 15.11
N ASP A 92 7.82 46.37 13.85
CA ASP A 92 7.76 47.35 12.77
C ASP A 92 6.30 47.59 12.31
N PRO A 93 5.82 48.84 12.24
CA PRO A 93 4.49 49.17 11.72
C PRO A 93 4.30 48.88 10.22
N GLU A 94 5.33 48.50 9.45
CA GLU A 94 5.14 47.82 8.16
C GLU A 94 4.62 46.39 8.40
N VAL A 95 3.30 46.32 8.60
CA VAL A 95 2.54 45.14 8.98
C VAL A 95 2.71 44.01 7.95
N SER A 96 3.40 42.94 8.33
CA SER A 96 3.33 41.70 7.56
C SER A 96 1.97 41.05 7.80
N ALA A 97 1.16 40.87 6.74
CA ALA A 97 -0.07 40.11 6.82
C ALA A 97 0.23 38.70 7.35
N PHE A 98 -0.67 38.15 8.16
CA PHE A 98 -0.57 36.75 8.54
C PHE A 98 -0.60 35.89 7.28
N LEU A 99 0.33 34.93 7.21
CA LEU A 99 0.34 33.92 6.17
C LEU A 99 -0.93 33.09 6.30
N ASN A 100 -1.69 33.01 5.21
CA ASN A 100 -2.81 32.09 5.14
C ASN A 100 -2.24 30.68 4.92
N PRO A 101 -2.43 29.76 5.88
CA PRO A 101 -1.85 28.43 5.77
C PRO A 101 -2.54 27.62 4.68
N GLU A 102 -1.77 26.76 4.01
CA GLU A 102 -2.32 25.82 3.04
C GLU A 102 -3.29 24.87 3.75
N ARG A 103 -4.43 24.58 3.12
CA ARG A 103 -5.40 23.61 3.62
C ARG A 103 -5.71 22.64 2.50
N VAL A 104 -5.48 21.35 2.79
CA VAL A 104 -5.59 20.25 1.82
C VAL A 104 -6.94 19.53 1.90
N ILE A 105 -7.95 20.20 2.44
CA ILE A 105 -9.32 19.71 2.57
C ILE A 105 -10.29 20.66 1.88
N ASP A 106 -11.42 20.13 1.44
CA ASP A 106 -12.59 20.91 1.07
C ASP A 106 -13.49 21.08 2.30
N PHE A 107 -13.79 22.35 2.63
CA PHE A 107 -14.64 22.71 3.76
C PHE A 107 -15.42 23.97 3.44
N HIS A 108 -16.73 23.95 3.71
CA HIS A 108 -17.66 25.03 3.45
C HIS A 108 -18.24 25.55 4.76
N HIS A 109 -17.73 26.65 5.31
CA HIS A 109 -18.32 27.26 6.51
C HIS A 109 -19.78 27.63 6.29
N GLN A 110 -20.12 28.22 5.14
CA GLN A 110 -21.48 28.65 4.79
C GLN A 110 -22.51 27.52 4.96
N TYR A 111 -22.18 26.30 4.52
CA TYR A 111 -23.08 25.16 4.65
C TYR A 111 -23.31 24.81 6.13
N HIS A 112 -22.24 24.79 6.92
CA HIS A 112 -22.34 24.45 8.35
C HIS A 112 -23.02 25.56 9.16
N THR A 113 -22.80 26.83 8.83
CA THR A 113 -23.33 27.97 9.60
C THR A 113 -24.71 28.42 9.14
N GLU A 114 -24.98 28.53 7.84
CA GLU A 114 -26.26 29.04 7.32
C GLU A 114 -27.28 27.93 7.11
N GLU A 115 -26.89 26.81 6.50
CA GLU A 115 -27.83 25.73 6.17
C GLU A 115 -28.11 24.83 7.38
N LEU A 116 -27.05 24.47 8.13
CA LEU A 116 -27.15 23.60 9.30
C LEU A 116 -27.31 24.36 10.63
N ASN A 117 -27.16 25.68 10.64
CA ASN A 117 -27.25 26.53 11.85
C ASN A 117 -26.33 26.08 13.00
N LEU A 118 -25.14 25.55 12.68
CA LEU A 118 -24.15 25.21 13.70
C LEU A 118 -23.44 26.47 14.23
N SER A 119 -23.15 26.46 15.53
CA SER A 119 -22.40 27.55 16.16
C SER A 119 -20.90 27.39 15.91
N CYS A 120 -20.15 28.49 15.95
CA CYS A 120 -18.69 28.47 15.76
C CYS A 120 -17.99 27.57 16.80
N GLU A 121 -18.49 27.60 18.03
CA GLU A 121 -17.97 26.86 19.19
C GLU A 121 -18.23 25.36 19.09
N SER A 122 -19.09 24.93 18.18
CA SER A 122 -19.32 23.49 17.92
C SER A 122 -18.07 22.82 17.34
N CYS A 123 -17.20 23.60 16.67
CA CYS A 123 -15.93 23.12 16.12
C CYS A 123 -14.72 23.84 16.73
N HIS A 124 -14.80 25.16 16.97
CA HIS A 124 -13.70 25.96 17.55
C HIS A 124 -13.79 26.02 19.08
N VAL A 125 -13.62 24.86 19.72
CA VAL A 125 -13.76 24.71 21.17
C VAL A 125 -12.62 25.42 21.93
N GLY A 126 -12.95 26.08 23.03
CA GLY A 126 -11.99 26.65 23.99
C GLY A 126 -11.46 28.05 23.64
N MET A 127 -11.98 28.70 22.60
CA MET A 127 -11.57 30.04 22.19
C MET A 127 -11.81 31.12 23.26
N ASP A 128 -12.77 30.90 24.16
CA ASP A 128 -13.08 31.72 25.33
C ASP A 128 -11.96 31.74 26.39
N GLN A 129 -11.04 30.78 26.33
CA GLN A 129 -9.88 30.67 27.22
C GLN A 129 -8.56 30.93 26.48
N THR A 130 -8.65 31.26 25.20
CA THR A 130 -7.49 31.42 24.33
C THR A 130 -7.12 32.88 24.20
N ASN A 131 -5.86 33.23 24.47
CA ASN A 131 -5.36 34.56 24.10
C ASN A 131 -5.05 34.57 22.59
N TYR A 132 -4.14 33.70 22.17
CA TYR A 132 -3.64 33.65 20.79
C TYR A 132 -4.07 32.36 20.12
N ALA A 133 -4.90 32.48 19.08
CA ALA A 133 -5.27 31.35 18.25
C ALA A 133 -4.04 30.80 17.51
N SER A 134 -3.94 29.49 17.49
CA SER A 134 -2.87 28.70 16.92
C SER A 134 -3.48 27.44 16.31
N ARG A 135 -2.69 26.64 15.59
CA ARG A 135 -3.16 25.44 14.88
C ARG A 135 -3.76 24.39 15.81
N VAL A 136 -3.41 24.40 17.10
CA VAL A 136 -4.02 23.52 18.10
C VAL A 136 -5.51 23.80 18.36
N HIS A 137 -6.01 24.97 17.93
CA HIS A 137 -7.42 25.37 18.04
C HIS A 137 -8.19 25.14 16.73
N TRP A 138 -7.56 24.51 15.74
CA TRP A 138 -8.27 24.09 14.54
C TRP A 138 -9.02 22.80 14.83
N PRO A 139 -10.24 22.66 14.28
CA PRO A 139 -10.94 21.40 14.33
C PRO A 139 -10.05 20.30 13.73
N VAL A 140 -9.94 19.21 14.46
CA VAL A 140 -9.30 17.98 13.97
C VAL A 140 -10.35 17.09 13.34
N MET A 141 -9.91 16.05 12.64
CA MET A 141 -10.83 15.10 11.98
C MET A 141 -11.87 14.52 12.95
N ASP A 142 -11.50 14.29 14.22
CA ASP A 142 -12.41 13.77 15.24
C ASP A 142 -13.61 14.68 15.47
N ASP A 143 -13.41 16.00 15.42
CA ASP A 143 -14.47 16.98 15.57
C ASP A 143 -15.47 16.84 14.41
N CYS A 144 -14.99 16.64 13.19
CA CYS A 144 -15.83 16.39 12.01
C CYS A 144 -16.60 15.07 12.14
N LEU A 145 -15.92 14.01 12.59
CA LEU A 145 -16.48 12.68 12.76
C LEU A 145 -17.48 12.60 13.93
N THR A 146 -17.63 13.62 14.76
CA THR A 146 -18.76 13.68 15.72
C THR A 146 -20.12 13.67 15.02
N CYS A 147 -20.19 14.21 13.81
CA CYS A 147 -21.41 14.29 13.00
C CYS A 147 -21.32 13.40 11.73
N HIS A 148 -20.15 13.29 11.11
CA HIS A 148 -19.94 12.49 9.89
C HIS A 148 -19.76 10.99 10.19
N GLN A 149 -20.87 10.31 10.48
CA GLN A 149 -20.93 8.89 10.87
C GLN A 149 -21.99 8.09 10.09
N ASP A 150 -22.07 8.27 8.78
CA ASP A 150 -22.75 7.35 7.83
C ASP A 150 -24.29 7.49 7.71
N LYS A 151 -25.00 7.99 8.74
CA LYS A 151 -26.48 8.16 8.67
C LYS A 151 -26.98 9.55 8.27
N ASP A 152 -26.45 10.59 8.90
CA ASP A 152 -26.97 11.97 8.77
C ASP A 152 -26.02 12.89 8.01
N ALA A 153 -24.75 12.48 7.85
CA ALA A 153 -23.74 13.19 7.07
C ALA A 153 -22.78 12.18 6.40
N PRO A 154 -22.50 12.31 5.08
CA PRO A 154 -21.57 11.44 4.37
C PRO A 154 -20.18 11.50 4.98
N PHE A 155 -19.53 10.36 5.16
CA PHE A 155 -18.22 10.26 5.80
C PHE A 155 -17.15 9.71 4.84
N ASP A 156 -17.50 9.59 3.55
CA ASP A 156 -16.56 9.19 2.50
C ASP A 156 -15.36 10.14 2.49
N CYS A 157 -14.16 9.58 2.35
CA CYS A 157 -12.90 10.32 2.46
C CYS A 157 -12.84 11.50 1.48
N GLU A 158 -13.34 11.29 0.26
CA GLU A 158 -13.38 12.23 -0.85
C GLU A 158 -14.30 13.43 -0.58
N THR A 159 -15.21 13.33 0.38
CA THR A 159 -16.09 14.43 0.79
C THR A 159 -15.29 15.61 1.34
N CYS A 160 -14.23 15.32 2.10
CA CYS A 160 -13.38 16.33 2.70
C CYS A 160 -12.00 16.38 2.05
N HIS A 161 -11.51 15.27 1.48
CA HIS A 161 -10.18 15.21 0.91
C HIS A 161 -10.25 15.09 -0.62
N PRO A 162 -10.13 16.20 -1.37
CA PRO A 162 -10.25 16.17 -2.83
C PRO A 162 -9.12 15.39 -3.53
N LYS A 163 -8.08 14.99 -2.79
CA LYS A 163 -6.96 14.18 -3.27
C LYS A 163 -6.60 13.10 -2.24
N VAL A 164 -7.49 12.13 -2.03
CA VAL A 164 -7.31 11.03 -1.08
C VAL A 164 -6.00 10.25 -1.32
N GLU A 165 -5.58 10.15 -2.58
CA GLU A 165 -4.38 9.43 -3.01
C GLU A 165 -3.06 10.05 -2.54
N VAL A 166 -3.07 11.30 -2.04
CA VAL A 166 -1.89 11.98 -1.49
C VAL A 166 -2.02 12.31 -0.01
N ILE A 167 -3.08 11.85 0.68
CA ILE A 167 -3.19 12.05 2.13
C ILE A 167 -2.10 11.21 2.81
N ARG A 168 -1.13 11.90 3.40
CA ARG A 168 -0.08 11.32 4.21
C ARG A 168 -0.14 11.97 5.59
N PRO A 169 -0.62 11.27 6.64
CA PRO A 169 -0.54 11.79 8.00
C PRO A 169 0.90 12.09 8.37
N GLN A 170 1.15 13.07 9.25
CA GLN A 170 2.52 13.39 9.69
C GLN A 170 3.22 12.21 10.37
N THR A 171 2.46 11.26 10.90
CA THR A 171 2.99 10.01 11.47
C THR A 171 3.55 9.04 10.44
N HIS A 172 3.27 9.24 9.15
CA HIS A 172 3.70 8.35 8.08
C HIS A 172 4.98 8.86 7.45
N GLU A 173 6.10 8.87 8.17
CA GLU A 173 7.40 9.29 7.62
C GLU A 173 8.08 8.20 6.76
N HIS A 174 9.28 8.48 6.25
CA HIS A 174 10.01 7.58 5.32
C HIS A 174 10.34 6.21 5.96
N ASP A 175 10.54 6.18 7.29
CA ASP A 175 10.86 4.97 8.06
C ASP A 175 9.66 4.47 8.91
N TRP A 176 8.43 4.75 8.47
CA TRP A 176 7.19 4.40 9.19
C TRP A 176 7.16 2.96 9.74
N MET A 177 7.66 1.97 8.99
CA MET A 177 7.73 0.57 9.44
C MET A 177 8.51 0.37 10.75
N ARG A 178 9.48 1.25 11.08
CA ARG A 178 10.24 1.22 12.34
C ARG A 178 9.62 2.09 13.43
N GLU A 179 8.89 3.12 13.04
CA GLU A 179 8.42 4.19 13.94
C GLU A 179 6.94 4.04 14.34
N HIS A 180 6.14 3.28 13.58
CA HIS A 180 4.71 3.11 13.85
C HIS A 180 4.42 2.60 15.26
N ARG A 181 5.30 1.77 15.84
CA ARG A 181 5.20 1.34 17.24
C ARG A 181 5.17 2.52 18.21
N LEU A 182 6.00 3.53 17.99
CA LEU A 182 6.05 4.73 18.84
C LEU A 182 4.77 5.55 18.69
N HIS A 183 4.22 5.63 17.47
CA HIS A 183 2.95 6.32 17.23
C HIS A 183 1.76 5.61 17.86
N VAL A 184 1.71 4.26 17.80
CA VAL A 184 0.69 3.45 18.48
C VAL A 184 0.77 3.65 19.99
N LEU A 185 1.98 3.64 20.57
CA LEU A 185 2.18 3.86 22.01
C LEU A 185 1.86 5.27 22.47
N ALA A 186 2.03 6.27 21.61
CA ALA A 186 1.78 7.67 21.94
C ALA A 186 0.29 8.04 21.84
N GLU A 187 -0.56 7.17 21.29
CA GLU A 187 -2.00 7.42 21.06
C GLU A 187 -2.28 8.72 20.28
N ASN A 188 -1.30 9.20 19.50
CA ASN A 188 -1.37 10.50 18.84
C ASN A 188 -2.52 10.60 17.82
N MET A 189 -2.96 9.47 17.24
CA MET A 189 -4.07 9.38 16.28
C MET A 189 -4.52 7.91 16.17
N SER A 190 -5.82 7.66 16.12
CA SER A 190 -6.33 6.29 15.90
C SER A 190 -6.13 5.88 14.44
N CYS A 191 -5.36 4.81 14.20
CA CYS A 191 -5.13 4.26 12.87
C CYS A 191 -6.43 3.77 12.21
N SER A 192 -7.37 3.28 13.02
CA SER A 192 -8.67 2.77 12.59
C SER A 192 -9.54 3.80 11.87
N LYS A 193 -9.19 5.09 11.96
CA LYS A 193 -9.88 6.18 11.29
C LYS A 193 -9.54 6.26 9.79
N CYS A 194 -8.42 5.68 9.38
CA CYS A 194 -7.96 5.67 7.99
C CYS A 194 -7.71 4.25 7.47
N HIS A 195 -7.42 3.30 8.35
CA HIS A 195 -7.10 1.92 8.03
C HIS A 195 -8.09 0.98 8.69
N GLU A 196 -8.43 -0.11 8.03
CA GLU A 196 -9.18 -1.20 8.67
C GLU A 196 -8.27 -1.98 9.63
N ASP A 197 -8.87 -2.68 10.61
CA ASP A 197 -8.12 -3.53 11.55
C ASP A 197 -7.30 -4.61 10.82
N SER A 198 -7.81 -5.09 9.68
CA SER A 198 -7.15 -6.02 8.76
C SER A 198 -5.76 -5.52 8.32
N TRP A 199 -5.55 -4.22 8.18
CA TRP A 199 -4.26 -3.65 7.80
C TRP A 199 -3.18 -3.84 8.89
N CYS A 200 -3.56 -3.76 10.16
CA CYS A 200 -2.64 -4.06 11.26
C CYS A 200 -2.30 -5.56 11.25
N GLU A 201 -3.32 -6.39 11.05
CA GLU A 201 -3.23 -7.84 11.02
C GLU A 201 -2.34 -8.34 9.86
N ASP A 202 -2.33 -7.64 8.73
CA ASP A 202 -1.52 -8.00 7.57
C ASP A 202 -0.03 -8.14 7.88
N CYS A 203 0.46 -7.34 8.83
CA CYS A 203 1.82 -7.45 9.35
C CYS A 203 1.88 -8.17 10.69
N HIS A 204 1.01 -7.87 11.65
CA HIS A 204 1.10 -8.39 13.02
C HIS A 204 0.64 -9.85 13.19
N THR A 205 -0.15 -10.37 12.25
CA THR A 205 -0.61 -11.76 12.26
C THR A 205 0.43 -12.71 11.64
N GLY A 206 1.44 -12.18 10.94
CA GLY A 206 2.60 -12.90 10.37
C GLY A 206 3.97 -12.50 10.93
N ALA A 207 4.08 -11.36 11.63
CA ALA A 207 5.30 -10.94 12.29
C ALA A 207 5.51 -11.77 13.55
N LEU A 208 6.43 -12.74 13.47
CA LEU A 208 7.03 -13.38 14.61
C LEU A 208 7.55 -12.32 15.60
N LEU A 209 6.75 -11.96 16.60
CA LEU A 209 7.25 -11.51 17.91
C LEU A 209 7.84 -12.72 18.64
N THR A 210 8.76 -13.45 17.99
CA THR A 210 9.60 -14.46 18.64
C THR A 210 10.67 -13.76 19.45
N VAL A 211 10.27 -13.08 20.53
CA VAL A 211 10.81 -13.20 21.89
C VAL A 211 9.77 -12.61 22.86
N ALA A 212 8.56 -13.17 22.92
CA ALA A 212 7.76 -13.04 24.13
C ALA A 212 8.19 -14.16 25.07
N ALA A 213 8.88 -13.76 26.15
CA ALA A 213 9.30 -14.63 27.24
C ALA A 213 8.18 -15.57 27.70
N GLY A 214 8.58 -16.72 28.25
CA GLY A 214 7.69 -17.79 28.65
C GLY A 214 6.54 -17.36 29.58
N PRO A 215 5.53 -18.24 29.74
CA PRO A 215 4.20 -17.95 30.29
C PRO A 215 4.14 -17.51 31.77
N ALA A 216 5.26 -17.20 32.41
CA ALA A 216 5.31 -16.73 33.79
C ALA A 216 5.41 -15.20 33.93
N ASP A 217 5.75 -14.44 32.89
CA ASP A 217 6.22 -13.05 33.09
C ASP A 217 5.33 -11.91 32.61
N ARG A 218 4.14 -12.12 32.02
CA ARG A 218 3.25 -10.99 31.66
C ARG A 218 1.76 -11.32 31.76
N VAL A 219 1.18 -10.98 32.92
CA VAL A 219 -0.22 -10.58 32.98
C VAL A 219 -0.26 -9.12 32.55
N VAL A 220 -0.83 -8.83 31.38
CA VAL A 220 -1.25 -7.48 31.07
C VAL A 220 -2.63 -7.33 31.71
N GLU A 221 -2.68 -6.72 32.90
CA GLU A 221 -3.93 -6.16 33.42
C GLU A 221 -4.44 -5.18 32.35
N ALA A 222 -5.57 -5.51 31.72
CA ALA A 222 -6.27 -4.74 30.66
C ALA A 222 -6.02 -5.11 29.18
N ALA A 223 -5.70 -6.37 28.84
CA ALA A 223 -6.06 -6.87 27.49
C ALA A 223 -7.50 -7.44 27.51
N PRO A 224 -8.41 -7.07 26.58
CA PRO A 224 -9.70 -7.71 26.45
C PRO A 224 -9.49 -9.20 26.16
N ALA A 225 -9.90 -10.06 27.10
CA ALA A 225 -9.87 -11.49 26.91
C ALA A 225 -10.94 -11.88 25.86
N SER A 226 -10.53 -12.04 24.60
CA SER A 226 -11.32 -12.80 23.63
C SER A 226 -11.24 -14.28 23.98
N ARG A 227 -12.09 -14.66 24.94
CA ARG A 227 -12.27 -16.03 25.37
C ARG A 227 -12.86 -16.83 24.20
N GLY A 228 -12.07 -17.77 23.69
CA GLY A 228 -12.58 -18.95 22.99
C GLY A 228 -13.07 -18.72 21.56
N ARG A 229 -12.14 -18.50 20.65
CA ARG A 229 -12.24 -19.10 19.33
C ARG A 229 -10.88 -19.74 19.07
N ILE A 230 -10.86 -21.05 18.81
CA ILE A 230 -9.66 -21.66 18.21
C ILE A 230 -9.68 -21.06 16.80
N ASP A 231 -9.01 -19.94 16.66
CA ASP A 231 -8.91 -19.26 15.39
C ASP A 231 -8.03 -20.17 14.54
N GLN A 232 -8.61 -20.72 13.46
CA GLN A 232 -7.80 -21.37 12.45
C GLN A 232 -7.00 -20.24 11.80
N THR A 233 -5.80 -20.07 12.31
CA THR A 233 -4.85 -19.06 11.85
C THR A 233 -4.56 -19.36 10.39
N VAL A 234 -5.23 -18.64 9.48
CA VAL A 234 -4.82 -18.64 8.08
C VAL A 234 -3.51 -17.88 8.06
N GLN A 235 -2.41 -18.62 8.07
CA GLN A 235 -1.10 -18.03 7.88
C GLN A 235 -1.09 -17.30 6.53
N ARG A 236 -0.75 -16.02 6.55
CA ARG A 236 -0.47 -15.25 5.34
C ARG A 236 0.77 -15.87 4.72
N GLN A 237 0.59 -16.71 3.70
CA GLN A 237 1.69 -17.44 3.08
C GLN A 237 2.57 -16.54 2.19
N HIS A 238 2.15 -15.29 1.93
CA HIS A 238 2.82 -14.35 1.04
C HIS A 238 2.79 -12.91 1.56
N GLU A 239 3.80 -12.12 1.21
CA GLU A 239 3.94 -10.68 1.58
C GLU A 239 2.94 -9.76 0.85
N LEU A 240 2.70 -8.55 1.35
CA LEU A 240 1.74 -7.58 0.76
C LEU A 240 2.11 -7.13 -0.66
N ASN A 241 3.40 -7.13 -0.99
CA ASN A 241 3.93 -6.82 -2.32
C ASN A 241 4.03 -8.08 -3.21
N TYR A 242 3.37 -9.20 -2.86
CA TYR A 242 3.51 -10.46 -3.58
C TYR A 242 3.25 -10.32 -5.08
N ARG A 243 2.34 -9.45 -5.50
CA ARG A 243 2.10 -9.16 -6.93
C ARG A 243 3.38 -8.72 -7.69
N PHE A 244 4.35 -8.11 -7.02
CA PHE A 244 5.61 -7.65 -7.60
C PHE A 244 6.75 -8.66 -7.47
N ILE A 245 6.75 -9.48 -6.42
CA ILE A 245 7.82 -10.45 -6.13
C ILE A 245 7.49 -11.88 -6.60
N HIS A 246 6.21 -12.23 -6.75
CA HIS A 246 5.77 -13.53 -7.22
C HIS A 246 6.31 -13.90 -8.60
N PRO A 247 6.63 -13.00 -9.56
CA PRO A 247 7.26 -13.43 -10.81
C PRO A 247 8.67 -13.96 -10.60
N LEU A 248 9.37 -13.49 -9.56
CA LEU A 248 10.72 -13.97 -9.20
C LEU A 248 10.63 -15.27 -8.40
N GLU A 249 9.63 -15.39 -7.52
CA GLU A 249 9.43 -16.60 -6.73
C GLU A 249 8.80 -17.74 -7.53
N ALA A 250 7.89 -17.41 -8.44
CA ALA A 250 7.29 -18.38 -9.35
C ALA A 250 8.38 -19.06 -10.17
N VAL A 251 9.41 -18.33 -10.64
CA VAL A 251 10.51 -18.90 -11.42
C VAL A 251 11.28 -19.96 -10.61
N GLY A 252 10.96 -21.24 -10.84
CA GLY A 252 11.63 -22.39 -10.25
C GLY A 252 11.06 -22.89 -8.92
N LYS A 253 9.88 -22.40 -8.49
CA LYS A 253 9.16 -22.92 -7.31
C LYS A 253 7.67 -23.17 -7.58
N GLU A 254 7.27 -23.32 -8.84
CA GLU A 254 5.88 -23.41 -9.26
C GLU A 254 5.10 -24.56 -8.56
N LYS A 255 5.74 -25.72 -8.36
CA LYS A 255 5.14 -26.87 -7.65
C LYS A 255 4.97 -26.66 -6.15
N GLN A 256 5.73 -25.75 -5.54
CA GLN A 256 5.58 -25.46 -4.10
C GLN A 256 4.27 -24.70 -3.85
N CYS A 257 3.87 -23.85 -4.79
CA CYS A 257 2.60 -23.13 -4.73
C CYS A 257 1.41 -24.10 -4.81
N GLN A 258 1.53 -25.16 -5.61
CA GLN A 258 0.50 -26.20 -5.78
C GLN A 258 0.23 -27.03 -4.52
N SER A 259 1.08 -26.92 -3.49
CA SER A 259 0.79 -27.54 -2.18
C SER A 259 -0.44 -26.92 -1.51
N CYS A 260 -0.80 -25.68 -1.89
CA CYS A 260 -1.90 -24.92 -1.31
C CYS A 260 -2.84 -24.29 -2.36
N HIS A 261 -2.38 -24.08 -3.61
CA HIS A 261 -3.12 -23.37 -4.66
C HIS A 261 -3.39 -24.25 -5.87
N GLU A 262 -4.63 -24.21 -6.37
CA GLU A 262 -4.99 -24.87 -7.62
C GLU A 262 -4.55 -24.04 -8.84
N PRO A 263 -4.24 -24.68 -9.99
CA PRO A 263 -3.83 -23.99 -11.22
C PRO A 263 -4.78 -22.89 -11.70
N GLU A 264 -6.09 -23.03 -11.43
CA GLU A 264 -7.13 -22.06 -11.79
C GLU A 264 -6.88 -20.68 -11.18
N TYR A 265 -6.27 -20.61 -9.98
CA TYR A 265 -5.96 -19.35 -9.31
C TYR A 265 -4.97 -18.51 -10.13
N CYS A 266 -3.95 -19.15 -10.70
CA CYS A 266 -2.98 -18.52 -11.59
C CYS A 266 -3.69 -18.03 -12.86
N ILE A 267 -4.55 -18.88 -13.42
CA ILE A 267 -5.28 -18.62 -14.67
C ILE A 267 -6.19 -17.40 -14.52
N ASP A 268 -6.98 -17.31 -13.44
CA ASP A 268 -7.96 -16.24 -13.24
C ASP A 268 -7.30 -14.86 -13.11
N CYS A 269 -6.19 -14.76 -12.35
CA CYS A 269 -5.47 -13.50 -12.22
C CYS A 269 -4.70 -13.12 -13.50
N HIS A 270 -4.16 -14.11 -14.23
CA HIS A 270 -3.47 -13.87 -15.51
C HIS A 270 -4.43 -13.75 -16.70
N ARG A 271 -5.72 -14.05 -16.51
CA ARG A 271 -6.81 -13.83 -17.46
C ARG A 271 -7.28 -12.39 -17.35
N VAL A 272 -6.49 -11.47 -17.92
CA VAL A 272 -6.88 -10.07 -18.03
C VAL A 272 -7.94 -9.92 -19.13
N GLU A 273 -9.14 -9.43 -18.76
CA GLU A 273 -10.24 -9.17 -19.70
C GLU A 273 -9.75 -8.31 -20.89
N GLY A 274 -10.03 -8.79 -22.10
CA GLY A 274 -9.65 -8.09 -23.34
C GLY A 274 -8.18 -8.23 -23.78
N GLN A 275 -7.31 -8.95 -23.04
CA GLN A 275 -5.88 -9.11 -23.39
C GLN A 275 -5.44 -10.58 -23.47
N ALA A 276 -6.15 -11.39 -24.27
CA ALA A 276 -5.83 -12.82 -24.47
C ALA A 276 -4.38 -13.09 -24.92
N ALA A 277 -3.69 -12.11 -25.52
CA ALA A 277 -2.27 -12.21 -25.87
C ALA A 277 -1.31 -12.22 -24.66
N ARG A 278 -1.76 -11.77 -23.48
CA ARG A 278 -1.00 -11.80 -22.21
C ARG A 278 -1.36 -13.00 -21.31
N PHE A 279 -2.41 -13.73 -21.67
CA PHE A 279 -2.82 -14.97 -20.99
C PHE A 279 -1.75 -16.05 -21.12
N LYS A 280 -1.14 -16.16 -22.30
CA LYS A 280 -0.03 -17.08 -22.52
C LYS A 280 1.28 -16.35 -22.23
N PRO A 281 2.21 -16.98 -21.49
CA PRO A 281 3.55 -16.44 -21.34
C PRO A 281 4.14 -16.01 -22.68
N VAL A 282 4.86 -14.89 -22.72
CA VAL A 282 5.36 -14.25 -23.96
C VAL A 282 6.13 -15.21 -24.88
N TRP A 283 6.72 -16.27 -24.32
CA TRP A 283 7.44 -17.31 -25.05
C TRP A 283 6.55 -18.29 -25.86
N HIS A 284 5.24 -18.36 -25.58
CA HIS A 284 4.25 -19.17 -26.32
C HIS A 284 3.93 -18.65 -27.72
N GLY A 285 4.36 -17.41 -28.04
CA GLY A 285 4.09 -16.75 -29.32
C GLY A 285 5.34 -16.54 -30.19
N PRO A 286 5.22 -15.80 -31.30
CA PRO A 286 6.37 -15.33 -32.07
C PRO A 286 7.23 -14.42 -31.20
N VAL A 287 8.53 -14.73 -31.09
CA VAL A 287 9.49 -13.90 -30.36
C VAL A 287 10.26 -13.06 -31.38
N PRO A 288 10.39 -11.74 -31.20
CA PRO A 288 11.15 -10.89 -32.14
C PRO A 288 12.58 -11.40 -32.32
N GLY A 289 13.00 -11.61 -33.57
CA GLY A 289 14.34 -12.09 -33.91
C GLY A 289 14.54 -13.62 -33.86
N GLU A 290 13.51 -14.39 -33.51
CA GLU A 290 13.59 -15.85 -33.46
C GLU A 290 12.80 -16.50 -34.61
N ILE A 291 13.49 -17.31 -35.41
CA ILE A 291 12.97 -17.90 -36.65
C ILE A 291 12.29 -19.25 -36.40
N ARG A 292 12.71 -19.99 -35.35
CA ARG A 292 12.15 -21.31 -35.06
C ARG A 292 10.75 -21.16 -34.45
N PRO A 293 9.71 -21.87 -34.93
CA PRO A 293 8.37 -21.80 -34.36
C PRO A 293 8.34 -22.32 -32.92
N TRP A 294 7.33 -21.90 -32.15
CA TRP A 294 7.13 -22.36 -30.77
C TRP A 294 6.96 -23.89 -30.73
N MET A 295 5.99 -24.43 -31.47
CA MET A 295 5.83 -25.87 -31.67
C MET A 295 6.10 -26.25 -33.13
N LEU A 296 6.74 -27.40 -33.32
CA LEU A 296 6.92 -28.02 -34.63
C LEU A 296 6.55 -29.51 -34.51
N THR A 297 5.42 -29.90 -35.07
CA THR A 297 4.80 -31.22 -34.86
C THR A 297 5.26 -32.30 -35.84
N ALA A 298 6.21 -32.00 -36.73
CA ALA A 298 6.73 -32.98 -37.67
C ALA A 298 7.68 -33.98 -36.97
N VAL A 299 7.53 -35.27 -37.27
CA VAL A 299 8.41 -36.33 -36.74
C VAL A 299 9.86 -36.04 -37.12
N GLY A 300 10.77 -36.10 -36.13
CA GLY A 300 12.19 -35.79 -36.32
C GLY A 300 12.54 -34.30 -36.41
N SER A 301 11.55 -33.40 -36.27
CA SER A 301 11.78 -31.95 -36.31
C SER A 301 12.40 -31.36 -35.05
N GLY A 302 12.53 -32.16 -33.99
CA GLY A 302 13.05 -31.74 -32.70
C GLY A 302 12.08 -30.91 -31.85
N GLY A 303 10.81 -30.75 -32.28
CA GLY A 303 9.74 -30.17 -31.46
C GLY A 303 9.70 -28.65 -31.36
N GLY A 304 10.57 -27.94 -32.10
CA GLY A 304 10.65 -26.47 -32.06
C GLY A 304 11.22 -25.94 -30.76
N ARG A 305 10.92 -24.67 -30.43
CA ARG A 305 11.41 -24.05 -29.19
C ARG A 305 10.79 -24.65 -27.94
N HIS A 306 9.56 -25.16 -28.05
CA HIS A 306 8.86 -25.86 -26.98
C HIS A 306 9.72 -26.99 -26.40
N ALA A 307 10.32 -27.82 -27.24
CA ALA A 307 11.18 -28.92 -26.79
C ALA A 307 12.46 -28.44 -26.09
N ASP A 308 13.04 -27.32 -26.51
CA ASP A 308 14.22 -26.73 -25.85
C ASP A 308 13.88 -26.19 -24.46
N TRP A 309 12.70 -25.61 -24.29
CA TRP A 309 12.22 -25.07 -23.01
C TRP A 309 11.77 -26.20 -22.07
N ALA A 310 10.98 -27.15 -22.56
CA ALA A 310 10.54 -28.31 -21.79
C ALA A 310 11.71 -29.14 -21.25
N ARG A 311 12.80 -29.29 -22.03
CA ARG A 311 14.03 -29.97 -21.57
C ARG A 311 14.79 -29.23 -20.46
N ARG A 312 14.62 -27.90 -20.36
CA ARG A 312 15.27 -27.09 -19.33
C ARG A 312 14.46 -27.08 -18.05
N ASP A 313 13.14 -27.00 -18.20
CA ASP A 313 12.21 -26.83 -17.09
C ASP A 313 10.80 -27.24 -17.54
N VAL A 314 10.49 -28.53 -17.33
CA VAL A 314 9.13 -29.06 -17.57
C VAL A 314 8.17 -28.64 -16.47
N GLU A 315 8.67 -28.30 -15.28
CA GLU A 315 7.86 -27.95 -14.10
C GLU A 315 7.08 -26.66 -14.34
N ARG A 316 7.71 -25.69 -14.99
CA ARG A 316 7.07 -24.46 -15.44
C ARG A 316 5.90 -24.67 -16.40
N CYS A 317 5.90 -25.76 -17.16
CA CYS A 317 4.81 -26.09 -18.07
C CYS A 317 3.66 -26.77 -17.32
N VAL A 318 3.97 -27.73 -16.46
CA VAL A 318 2.96 -28.45 -15.67
C VAL A 318 2.35 -27.64 -14.53
N ALA A 319 2.87 -26.43 -14.31
CA ALA A 319 2.25 -25.42 -13.46
C ALA A 319 0.86 -24.98 -13.94
N CYS A 320 0.63 -25.00 -15.26
CA CYS A 320 -0.63 -24.57 -15.88
C CYS A 320 -1.30 -25.66 -16.76
N HIS A 321 -0.53 -26.62 -17.26
CA HIS A 321 -1.01 -27.69 -18.15
C HIS A 321 -0.85 -29.05 -17.47
N ASP A 322 -1.88 -29.88 -17.48
CA ASP A 322 -1.81 -31.20 -16.87
C ASP A 322 -1.66 -32.31 -17.93
N ALA A 323 -1.29 -33.51 -17.51
CA ALA A 323 -1.34 -34.70 -18.35
C ALA A 323 -2.44 -35.68 -17.92
N GLU A 324 -3.00 -35.55 -16.71
CA GLU A 324 -3.97 -36.50 -16.12
C GLU A 324 -5.38 -35.90 -15.88
N GLY A 325 -5.56 -34.60 -16.07
CA GLY A 325 -6.81 -33.85 -15.82
C GLY A 325 -7.42 -33.14 -17.03
N ASP A 326 -8.00 -31.96 -16.81
CA ASP A 326 -8.88 -31.26 -17.76
C ASP A 326 -8.17 -30.68 -19.01
N ASP A 327 -6.85 -30.54 -18.98
CA ASP A 327 -6.06 -30.06 -20.11
C ASP A 327 -4.90 -31.00 -20.46
N PRO A 328 -5.15 -32.16 -21.10
CA PRO A 328 -4.14 -33.17 -21.45
C PRO A 328 -3.30 -32.73 -22.66
N SER A 329 -2.71 -31.53 -22.59
CA SER A 329 -2.02 -30.87 -23.69
C SER A 329 -0.77 -31.64 -24.14
N CYS A 330 -0.04 -32.25 -23.20
CA CYS A 330 1.23 -32.94 -23.48
C CYS A 330 1.04 -34.22 -24.30
N VAL A 331 0.11 -35.08 -23.85
CA VAL A 331 -0.14 -36.42 -24.42
C VAL A 331 -0.88 -36.38 -25.76
N GLN A 332 -1.28 -35.20 -26.23
CA GLN A 332 -1.81 -35.03 -27.59
C GLN A 332 -0.71 -35.09 -28.66
N CYS A 333 0.53 -34.75 -28.30
CA CYS A 333 1.68 -34.75 -29.22
C CYS A 333 2.83 -35.66 -28.78
N HIS A 334 3.01 -35.88 -27.47
CA HIS A 334 3.99 -36.82 -26.92
C HIS A 334 3.37 -38.21 -26.78
N VAL A 335 3.25 -38.89 -27.92
CA VAL A 335 2.68 -40.23 -28.03
C VAL A 335 3.69 -41.21 -28.61
N ASP A 336 3.60 -42.47 -28.20
CA ASP A 336 4.33 -43.55 -28.86
C ASP A 336 3.66 -43.87 -30.21
N LEU A 337 4.44 -43.75 -31.29
CA LEU A 337 3.94 -43.90 -32.67
C LEU A 337 3.54 -45.34 -33.02
N ASP A 338 3.95 -46.32 -32.22
CA ASP A 338 3.55 -47.73 -32.36
C ASP A 338 2.22 -48.05 -31.65
N GLY A 339 1.62 -47.06 -30.98
CA GLY A 339 0.35 -47.19 -30.26
C GLY A 339 0.48 -47.90 -28.90
N VAL A 340 1.70 -48.20 -28.45
CA VAL A 340 1.96 -48.85 -27.16
C VAL A 340 2.62 -47.84 -26.23
N ARG A 341 1.93 -47.45 -25.15
CA ARG A 341 2.42 -46.42 -24.22
C ARG A 341 3.77 -46.84 -23.59
N GLY A 342 4.78 -45.97 -23.71
CA GLY A 342 6.08 -46.05 -23.06
C GLY A 342 7.12 -46.91 -23.77
N THR A 343 7.01 -47.11 -25.09
CA THR A 343 7.91 -47.96 -25.88
C THR A 343 8.87 -47.19 -26.79
N ASP A 344 8.71 -45.87 -26.99
CA ASP A 344 9.59 -45.07 -27.85
C ASP A 344 10.95 -44.78 -27.16
N PRO A 345 12.06 -45.39 -27.63
CA PRO A 345 13.38 -45.20 -27.03
C PRO A 345 14.00 -43.84 -27.37
N ALA A 346 13.47 -43.09 -28.34
CA ALA A 346 14.00 -41.81 -28.80
C ALA A 346 13.55 -40.62 -27.94
N THR A 347 12.59 -40.84 -27.02
CA THR A 347 12.09 -39.81 -26.10
C THR A 347 13.16 -39.32 -25.12
N HIS A 348 14.14 -40.17 -24.79
CA HIS A 348 15.22 -39.87 -23.85
C HIS A 348 16.62 -40.03 -24.48
N PRO A 349 17.63 -39.29 -24.00
CA PRO A 349 19.02 -39.50 -24.40
C PRO A 349 19.52 -40.92 -24.06
N ALA A 350 20.53 -41.40 -24.78
CA ALA A 350 21.17 -42.68 -24.46
C ALA A 350 21.65 -42.70 -22.99
N ARG A 351 21.39 -43.82 -22.30
CA ARG A 351 21.70 -44.04 -20.87
C ARG A 351 20.99 -43.08 -19.91
N PHE A 352 19.82 -42.54 -20.28
CA PHE A 352 19.02 -41.69 -19.40
C PHE A 352 18.70 -42.34 -18.05
N ALA A 353 18.35 -43.63 -18.03
CA ALA A 353 18.10 -44.39 -16.79
C ALA A 353 19.29 -44.32 -15.79
N TYR A 354 20.53 -44.39 -16.27
CA TYR A 354 21.71 -44.25 -15.42
C TYR A 354 21.93 -42.82 -14.88
N LYS A 355 21.37 -41.80 -15.56
CA LYS A 355 21.47 -40.40 -15.13
C LYS A 355 20.44 -40.04 -14.07
N ILE A 356 19.25 -40.63 -14.14
CA ILE A 356 18.18 -40.33 -13.17
C ILE A 356 18.37 -41.11 -11.86
N GLY A 357 19.12 -42.21 -11.88
CA GLY A 357 19.36 -43.03 -10.69
C GLY A 357 18.08 -43.70 -10.21
N GLU A 358 17.89 -43.78 -8.88
CA GLU A 358 16.70 -44.41 -8.31
C GLU A 358 15.44 -43.54 -8.36
N GLY A 359 15.53 -42.25 -8.72
CA GLY A 359 14.37 -41.36 -8.90
C GLY A 359 13.31 -41.39 -7.79
N ASP A 360 12.11 -40.87 -8.08
CA ASP A 360 10.96 -40.87 -7.15
C ASP A 360 9.96 -42.01 -7.43
N PHE A 361 10.05 -42.66 -8.58
CA PHE A 361 9.13 -43.69 -9.07
C PHE A 361 9.12 -45.00 -8.27
N HIS A 362 10.08 -45.24 -7.36
CA HIS A 362 10.03 -46.43 -6.49
C HIS A 362 9.08 -46.27 -5.29
N GLU A 363 8.91 -45.04 -4.81
CA GLU A 363 8.18 -44.73 -3.58
C GLU A 363 6.93 -43.88 -3.84
N ASN A 364 6.86 -43.26 -5.03
CA ASN A 364 5.76 -42.40 -5.45
C ASN A 364 4.98 -43.00 -6.64
N PRO A 365 3.80 -43.60 -6.40
CA PRO A 365 2.90 -44.06 -7.47
C PRO A 365 2.43 -42.94 -8.41
N GLY A 366 2.53 -41.69 -7.98
CA GLY A 366 2.23 -40.48 -8.77
C GLY A 366 3.48 -39.86 -9.43
N SER A 367 4.57 -40.60 -9.58
CA SER A 367 5.74 -40.09 -10.31
C SER A 367 5.34 -39.69 -11.73
N MET A 368 5.82 -38.53 -12.20
CA MET A 368 5.57 -38.05 -13.57
C MET A 368 6.09 -39.02 -14.65
N CYS A 369 6.99 -39.94 -14.29
CA CYS A 369 7.41 -41.01 -15.19
C CYS A 369 6.21 -41.89 -15.64
N TYR A 370 5.21 -42.07 -14.76
CA TYR A 370 4.03 -42.90 -15.04
C TYR A 370 2.98 -42.22 -15.93
N THR A 371 3.14 -40.93 -16.20
CA THR A 371 2.42 -40.22 -17.25
C THR A 371 2.79 -40.72 -18.66
N CYS A 372 3.98 -41.31 -18.82
CA CYS A 372 4.41 -41.87 -20.11
C CYS A 372 4.69 -43.38 -20.03
N HIS A 373 4.84 -43.94 -18.83
CA HIS A 373 5.18 -45.34 -18.64
C HIS A 373 4.14 -46.09 -17.80
N VAL A 374 3.99 -47.38 -18.06
CA VAL A 374 3.16 -48.26 -17.23
C VAL A 374 4.03 -48.82 -16.09
N SER A 375 3.60 -48.61 -14.84
CA SER A 375 4.23 -49.26 -13.69
C SER A 375 3.91 -50.76 -13.71
N THR A 376 4.96 -51.58 -13.84
CA THR A 376 4.84 -53.04 -13.84
C THR A 376 5.13 -53.65 -12.46
N ASN A 377 5.70 -52.86 -11.54
CA ASN A 377 6.18 -53.29 -10.22
C ASN A 377 7.04 -54.56 -10.24
N THR A 378 7.62 -54.91 -11.39
CA THR A 378 8.33 -56.18 -11.63
C THR A 378 9.61 -55.89 -12.38
N ALA A 379 10.76 -56.17 -11.74
CA ALA A 379 12.07 -56.01 -12.35
C ALA A 379 12.19 -56.80 -13.66
N GLY A 380 12.86 -56.23 -14.66
CA GLY A 380 13.02 -56.84 -15.98
C GLY A 380 11.80 -56.76 -16.92
N VAL A 381 10.68 -56.17 -16.49
CA VAL A 381 9.44 -56.09 -17.29
C VAL A 381 9.05 -54.63 -17.54
N GLY A 382 8.81 -54.27 -18.81
CA GLY A 382 8.34 -52.94 -19.21
C GLY A 382 9.29 -51.82 -18.77
N PHE A 383 8.74 -50.75 -18.17
CA PHE A 383 9.50 -49.62 -17.66
C PHE A 383 10.61 -50.04 -16.67
N CYS A 384 10.30 -50.95 -15.74
CA CYS A 384 11.28 -51.44 -14.77
C CYS A 384 12.42 -52.23 -15.43
N GLY A 385 12.20 -52.82 -16.61
CA GLY A 385 13.24 -53.51 -17.38
C GLY A 385 14.26 -52.58 -18.04
N TYR A 386 13.95 -51.29 -18.21
CA TYR A 386 14.91 -50.29 -18.70
C TYR A 386 15.99 -49.95 -17.66
N CYS A 387 15.64 -50.02 -16.38
CA CYS A 387 16.53 -49.70 -15.26
C CYS A 387 17.18 -50.94 -14.63
N HIS A 388 16.50 -52.09 -14.67
CA HIS A 388 16.92 -53.34 -14.01
C HIS A 388 17.08 -54.50 -15.00
N GLN A 389 18.03 -54.36 -15.93
CA GLN A 389 18.38 -55.45 -16.86
C GLN A 389 19.05 -56.64 -16.17
#